data_AF-A0A1H3HL72-F1
#
_entry.id   AF-A0A1H3HL72-F1
#
_cell.length_a   1.000
_cell.length_b   1.000
_cell.length_c   1.000
_cell.angle_alpha   90.00
_cell.angle_beta   90.00
_cell.angle_gamma   90.00
#
_symmetry.space_group_name_H-M   'P 1'
#
loop_
_entity.id
_entity.type
_entity.pdbx_description
1 polymer ?
#
loop_
_entity_poly.entity_id
_entity_poly.type
_entity_poly.pdbx_seq_one_letter_code
_entity_poly.pdbx_strand_id
1 'polypeptide(L)'
;MKKNQTGRLTTQHKASQGVIGIFGEEAQEHDAEVGANSLIVMQKLEKEYPKFKFRYRKDLAKKEINDALKKIDSYLGQTLFVEDARIIPDGGIIEVLDDNKNWRVVLVSEAKHQGKDIDNIRKGKLVGKNNDQDLMVAGNAIERSHKNIAEIANYMLGEVYFPYVLFLEGSNFLTHDISVTRPDGRVVTLHYNVGSLNRLDRLTASNYGMPINTNLCENRYVLSNSQTIMLQAASIYTQGDGEKWKDEDMINVMMEVAKTSLKLIGKDLFKQLTE
;
A
#
# COMPACT_ATOMS: atom_id res chain seq x y z
N MET A 1 -15.15 -3.32 -43.06
CA MET A 1 -13.71 -3.06 -42.86
C MET A 1 -13.32 -3.48 -41.45
N LYS A 2 -12.29 -4.32 -41.32
CA LYS A 2 -11.93 -5.08 -40.11
C LYS A 2 -11.33 -4.21 -39.00
N LYS A 3 -11.74 -4.51 -37.76
CA LYS A 3 -11.18 -4.05 -36.47
C LYS A 3 -9.76 -4.61 -36.28
N ASN A 4 -8.74 -3.75 -36.17
CA ASN A 4 -7.34 -4.13 -35.90
C ASN A 4 -6.75 -3.33 -34.72
N GLN A 5 -7.30 -3.47 -33.51
CA GLN A 5 -6.72 -2.83 -32.32
C GLN A 5 -6.91 -3.61 -31.00
N THR A 6 -7.00 -4.94 -31.06
CA THR A 6 -7.20 -5.79 -29.87
C THR A 6 -6.17 -6.92 -29.71
N GLY A 7 -5.06 -6.86 -30.44
CA GLY A 7 -4.04 -7.91 -30.44
C GLY A 7 -2.74 -7.62 -29.70
N ARG A 8 -2.51 -6.40 -29.19
CA ARG A 8 -1.23 -6.02 -28.53
C ARG A 8 -1.27 -6.01 -27.00
N LEU A 9 -2.42 -5.73 -26.37
CA LEU A 9 -2.55 -5.78 -24.90
C LEU A 9 -2.66 -7.22 -24.35
N THR A 10 -3.18 -8.16 -25.15
CA THR A 10 -3.44 -9.54 -24.72
C THR A 10 -2.19 -10.42 -24.74
N THR A 11 -1.14 -10.04 -25.46
CA THR A 11 0.12 -10.78 -25.53
C THR A 11 1.04 -10.47 -24.34
N GLN A 12 1.05 -9.23 -23.85
CA GLN A 12 1.81 -8.85 -22.64
C GLN A 12 1.29 -9.54 -21.37
N HIS A 13 -0.03 -9.76 -21.28
CA HIS A 13 -0.64 -10.46 -20.14
C HIS A 13 -0.46 -11.98 -20.17
N LYS A 14 -0.13 -12.58 -21.32
CA LYS A 14 0.06 -14.03 -21.44
C LYS A 14 1.53 -14.46 -21.38
N ALA A 15 2.48 -13.55 -21.64
CA ALA A 15 3.91 -13.83 -21.49
C ALA A 15 4.41 -13.84 -20.03
N SER A 16 3.61 -13.31 -19.09
CA SER A 16 3.97 -13.19 -17.67
C SER A 16 3.64 -14.44 -16.83
N GLN A 17 3.22 -15.54 -17.45
CA GLN A 17 2.99 -16.84 -16.79
C GLN A 17 4.15 -17.84 -16.97
N GLY A 18 5.34 -17.40 -17.36
CA GLY A 18 6.49 -18.27 -17.55
C GLY A 18 7.77 -17.63 -17.02
N VAL A 19 8.30 -18.20 -15.94
CA VAL A 19 9.65 -17.98 -15.39
C VAL A 19 9.91 -16.55 -14.92
N ILE A 20 9.39 -16.24 -13.73
CA ILE A 20 9.73 -15.06 -12.92
C ILE A 20 11.07 -15.33 -12.21
N GLY A 21 12.13 -15.53 -12.97
CA GLY A 21 13.50 -15.68 -12.48
C GLY A 21 14.36 -14.64 -13.16
N ILE A 22 15.13 -13.89 -12.36
CA ILE A 22 16.03 -12.78 -12.77
C ILE A 22 15.32 -11.41 -12.79
N PHE A 23 14.94 -10.89 -11.63
CA PHE A 23 14.71 -9.45 -11.42
C PHE A 23 15.71 -8.86 -10.40
N GLY A 24 16.87 -9.51 -10.24
CA GLY A 24 17.84 -9.19 -9.20
C GLY A 24 18.70 -7.95 -9.45
N GLU A 25 18.84 -7.52 -10.71
CA GLU A 25 19.65 -6.35 -11.09
C GLU A 25 18.91 -5.44 -12.10
N GLU A 26 18.18 -6.00 -13.09
CA GLU A 26 17.47 -5.18 -14.10
C GLU A 26 16.26 -4.39 -13.56
N ALA A 27 15.72 -4.75 -12.38
CA ALA A 27 14.65 -3.98 -11.75
C ALA A 27 15.13 -2.64 -11.17
N GLN A 28 16.45 -2.44 -10.99
CA GLN A 28 16.99 -1.16 -10.50
C GLN A 28 16.95 -0.04 -11.56
N GLU A 29 16.80 -0.36 -12.84
CA GLU A 29 16.86 0.64 -13.93
C GLU A 29 15.49 1.18 -14.38
N HIS A 30 14.39 0.66 -13.84
CA HIS A 30 13.03 1.08 -14.21
C HIS A 30 12.20 1.41 -12.96
N ASP A 31 11.67 2.64 -12.89
CA ASP A 31 10.67 3.12 -11.91
C ASP A 31 9.50 2.12 -11.85
N ALA A 32 9.54 1.22 -10.87
CA ALA A 32 8.63 0.08 -10.79
C ALA A 32 7.37 0.45 -10.02
N GLU A 33 6.19 0.12 -10.57
CA GLU A 33 4.94 0.29 -9.83
C GLU A 33 4.97 -0.58 -8.56
N VAL A 34 4.34 -0.10 -7.48
CA VAL A 34 4.30 -0.80 -6.17
C VAL A 34 3.95 -2.29 -6.27
N GLY A 35 3.12 -2.70 -7.23
CA GLY A 35 2.80 -4.11 -7.50
C GLY A 35 3.97 -4.95 -8.01
N ALA A 36 4.87 -4.38 -8.82
CA ALA A 36 6.10 -5.03 -9.23
C ALA A 36 7.05 -5.21 -8.03
N ASN A 37 7.15 -4.19 -7.18
CA ASN A 37 7.95 -4.28 -5.94
C ASN A 37 7.40 -5.36 -4.98
N SER A 38 6.08 -5.51 -4.87
CA SER A 38 5.47 -6.62 -4.10
C SER A 38 5.83 -8.01 -4.64
N LEU A 39 5.92 -8.17 -5.97
CA LEU A 39 6.36 -9.44 -6.56
C LEU A 39 7.83 -9.74 -6.22
N ILE A 40 8.68 -8.72 -6.24
CA ILE A 40 10.09 -8.84 -5.81
C ILE A 40 10.17 -9.23 -4.32
N VAL A 41 9.33 -8.62 -3.47
CA VAL A 41 9.22 -8.98 -2.05
C VAL A 41 8.82 -10.44 -1.89
N MET A 42 7.81 -10.92 -2.63
CA MET A 42 7.40 -12.33 -2.58
C MET A 42 8.56 -13.27 -2.95
N GLN A 43 9.31 -12.97 -4.01
CA GLN A 43 10.48 -13.77 -4.41
C GLN A 43 11.58 -13.77 -3.34
N LYS A 44 11.84 -12.61 -2.70
CA LYS A 44 12.79 -12.52 -1.60
C LYS A 44 12.33 -13.35 -0.39
N LEU A 45 11.04 -13.34 -0.07
CA LEU A 45 10.45 -14.20 0.97
C LEU A 45 10.58 -15.69 0.63
N GLU A 46 10.30 -16.10 -0.62
CA GLU A 46 10.48 -17.49 -1.08
C GLU A 46 11.94 -17.94 -0.97
N LYS A 47 12.90 -17.05 -1.26
CA LYS A 47 14.33 -17.34 -1.12
C LYS A 47 14.76 -17.43 0.34
N GLU A 48 14.25 -16.56 1.21
CA GLU A 48 14.60 -16.52 2.64
C GLU A 48 13.92 -17.65 3.44
N TYR A 49 12.72 -18.05 3.02
CA TYR A 49 11.90 -19.07 3.68
C TYR A 49 11.49 -20.18 2.70
N PRO A 50 12.44 -20.99 2.20
CA PRO A 50 12.19 -21.95 1.11
C PRO A 50 11.22 -23.08 1.46
N LYS A 51 10.94 -23.30 2.75
CA LYS A 51 9.95 -24.28 3.21
C LYS A 51 8.51 -23.74 3.18
N PHE A 52 8.34 -22.42 3.13
CA PHE A 52 7.02 -21.79 3.11
C PHE A 52 6.52 -21.63 1.68
N LYS A 53 5.20 -21.79 1.51
CA LYS A 53 4.55 -21.54 0.24
C LYS A 53 3.88 -20.17 0.28
N PHE A 54 4.36 -19.27 -0.58
CA PHE A 54 3.76 -17.96 -0.78
C PHE A 54 2.84 -17.93 -2.00
N ARG A 55 1.93 -16.96 -2.05
CA ARG A 55 1.23 -16.58 -3.27
C ARG A 55 0.97 -15.08 -3.30
N TYR A 56 0.87 -14.56 -4.51
CA TYR A 56 0.45 -13.20 -4.79
C TYR A 56 -0.97 -13.16 -5.35
N ARG A 57 -1.77 -12.20 -4.89
CA ARG A 57 -3.11 -11.91 -5.41
C ARG A 57 -3.21 -10.45 -5.78
N LYS A 58 -3.91 -10.15 -6.88
CA LYS A 58 -4.20 -8.77 -7.31
C LYS A 58 -5.44 -8.18 -6.66
N ASP A 59 -6.37 -9.04 -6.25
CA ASP A 59 -7.67 -8.63 -5.75
C ASP A 59 -8.19 -9.56 -4.64
N LEU A 60 -9.12 -9.01 -3.87
CA LEU A 60 -9.87 -9.70 -2.82
C LEU A 60 -11.36 -9.47 -3.04
N ALA A 61 -12.14 -10.54 -3.17
CA ALA A 61 -13.57 -10.43 -3.39
C ALA A 61 -14.28 -10.00 -2.10
N LYS A 62 -15.32 -9.17 -2.22
CA LYS A 62 -16.14 -8.73 -1.09
C LYS A 62 -16.80 -9.92 -0.40
N LYS A 63 -17.13 -10.97 -1.15
CA LYS A 63 -17.63 -12.24 -0.60
C LYS A 63 -16.62 -12.90 0.36
N GLU A 64 -15.32 -12.91 0.03
CA GLU A 64 -14.29 -13.49 0.91
C GLU A 64 -14.18 -12.69 2.22
N ILE A 65 -14.27 -11.36 2.16
CA ILE A 65 -14.31 -10.49 3.34
C ILE A 65 -15.50 -10.82 4.22
N ASN A 66 -16.69 -10.93 3.61
CA ASN A 66 -17.92 -11.28 4.32
C ASN A 66 -17.84 -12.69 4.94
N ASP A 67 -17.28 -13.66 4.24
CA ASP A 67 -17.12 -15.02 4.73
C ASP A 67 -16.10 -15.09 5.89
N ALA A 68 -15.05 -14.26 5.87
CA ALA A 68 -14.12 -14.12 6.99
C ALA A 68 -14.80 -13.50 8.23
N LEU A 69 -15.58 -12.43 8.04
CA LEU A 69 -16.35 -11.80 9.12
C LEU A 69 -17.36 -12.75 9.77
N LYS A 70 -18.07 -13.57 8.98
CA LYS A 70 -19.04 -14.56 9.48
C LYS A 70 -18.42 -15.64 10.36
N LYS A 71 -17.13 -15.94 10.20
CA LYS A 71 -16.40 -16.87 11.07
C LYS A 71 -16.16 -16.28 12.47
N ILE A 72 -16.18 -14.96 12.60
CA ILE A 72 -16.00 -14.24 13.87
C ILE A 72 -17.34 -14.07 14.57
N ASP A 73 -18.35 -13.59 13.83
CA ASP A 73 -19.70 -13.38 14.36
C ASP A 73 -20.74 -13.54 13.24
N SER A 74 -21.81 -14.29 13.52
CA SER A 74 -22.84 -14.64 12.53
C SER A 74 -23.68 -13.45 12.05
N TYR A 75 -23.64 -12.31 12.76
CA TYR A 75 -24.28 -11.06 12.39
C TYR A 75 -23.44 -10.21 11.42
N LEU A 76 -22.14 -10.48 11.27
CA LEU A 76 -21.25 -9.71 10.40
C LEU A 76 -21.25 -10.25 8.96
N GLY A 77 -20.83 -9.42 7.98
CA GLY A 77 -20.67 -9.84 6.59
C GLY A 77 -21.97 -10.21 5.84
N GLN A 78 -23.11 -9.65 6.23
CA GLN A 78 -24.43 -10.06 5.72
C GLN A 78 -24.79 -9.46 4.35
N THR A 79 -24.20 -8.32 3.99
CA THR A 79 -24.61 -7.55 2.82
C THR A 79 -23.67 -7.76 1.64
N LEU A 80 -24.22 -8.08 0.48
CA LEU A 80 -23.52 -8.08 -0.82
C LEU A 80 -24.54 -7.70 -1.91
N PHE A 81 -24.45 -6.48 -2.42
CA PHE A 81 -25.38 -5.98 -3.45
C PHE A 81 -24.91 -6.29 -4.88
N VAL A 82 -23.60 -6.43 -5.06
CA VAL A 82 -22.95 -6.71 -6.35
C VAL A 82 -22.07 -7.94 -6.13
N GLU A 83 -22.42 -9.05 -6.77
CA GLU A 83 -21.82 -10.38 -6.49
C GLU A 83 -20.32 -10.45 -6.79
N ASP A 84 -19.87 -9.74 -7.83
CA ASP A 84 -18.48 -9.73 -8.29
C ASP A 84 -17.64 -8.56 -7.73
N ALA A 85 -18.19 -7.84 -6.74
CA ALA A 85 -17.52 -6.74 -6.07
C ALA A 85 -16.19 -7.20 -5.44
N ARG A 86 -15.15 -6.39 -5.61
CA ARG A 86 -13.79 -6.67 -5.14
C ARG A 86 -13.05 -5.38 -4.79
N ILE A 87 -12.04 -5.53 -3.96
CA ILE A 87 -11.00 -4.50 -3.79
C ILE A 87 -9.74 -4.92 -4.56
N ILE A 88 -9.03 -3.93 -5.08
CA ILE A 88 -7.80 -4.09 -5.85
C ILE A 88 -6.79 -3.13 -5.24
N PRO A 89 -5.99 -3.57 -4.25
CA PRO A 89 -4.84 -2.80 -3.78
C PRO A 89 -3.79 -2.73 -4.89
N ASP A 90 -3.25 -1.55 -5.18
CA ASP A 90 -2.32 -1.34 -6.31
C ASP A 90 -1.06 -2.22 -6.20
N GLY A 91 -0.60 -2.47 -4.98
CA GLY A 91 0.53 -3.35 -4.66
C GLY A 91 0.15 -4.81 -4.46
N GLY A 92 -1.14 -5.16 -4.54
CA GLY A 92 -1.65 -6.50 -4.33
C GLY A 92 -1.53 -7.01 -2.89
N ILE A 93 -1.68 -8.32 -2.75
CA ILE A 93 -1.72 -9.04 -1.47
C ILE A 93 -0.78 -10.23 -1.57
N ILE A 94 0.15 -10.35 -0.62
CA ILE A 94 0.99 -11.53 -0.45
C ILE A 94 0.44 -12.35 0.71
N GLU A 95 0.31 -13.66 0.50
CA GLU A 95 -0.12 -14.61 1.53
C GLU A 95 0.88 -15.76 1.67
N VAL A 96 0.93 -16.36 2.85
CA VAL A 96 1.65 -17.60 3.14
C VAL A 96 0.66 -18.70 3.52
N LEU A 97 0.92 -19.93 3.11
CA LEU A 97 0.13 -21.09 3.54
C LEU A 97 0.57 -21.56 4.93
N ASP A 98 -0.38 -21.63 5.87
CA ASP A 98 -0.11 -22.11 7.23
C ASP A 98 -0.22 -23.63 7.37
N ASP A 99 0.15 -24.13 8.55
CA ASP A 99 0.15 -25.55 8.90
C ASP A 99 -1.26 -26.16 8.83
N ASN A 100 -2.30 -25.33 9.01
CA ASN A 100 -3.71 -25.70 8.95
C ASN A 100 -4.31 -25.56 7.53
N LYS A 101 -3.47 -25.32 6.52
CA LYS A 101 -3.84 -25.15 5.11
C LYS A 101 -4.68 -23.90 4.84
N ASN A 102 -4.59 -22.90 5.72
CA ASN A 102 -5.17 -21.58 5.47
C ASN A 102 -4.13 -20.64 4.87
N TRP A 103 -4.57 -19.81 3.94
CA TRP A 103 -3.75 -18.71 3.44
C TRP A 103 -3.85 -17.52 4.38
N ARG A 104 -2.70 -17.05 4.87
CA ARG A 104 -2.57 -15.96 5.83
C ARG A 104 -1.91 -14.78 5.14
N VAL A 105 -2.55 -13.62 5.16
CA VAL A 105 -2.02 -12.39 4.53
C VAL A 105 -0.75 -11.98 5.27
N VAL A 106 0.35 -11.78 4.57
CA VAL A 106 1.62 -11.30 5.17
C VAL A 106 1.97 -9.88 4.74
N LEU A 107 1.41 -9.39 3.63
CA LEU A 107 1.59 -8.02 3.17
C LEU A 107 0.43 -7.58 2.28
N VAL A 108 -0.03 -6.34 2.49
CA VAL A 108 -0.84 -5.58 1.53
C VAL A 108 -0.16 -4.24 1.33
N SER A 109 0.04 -3.81 0.09
CA SER A 109 0.67 -2.52 -0.20
C SER A 109 -0.15 -1.69 -1.19
N GLU A 110 -0.14 -0.38 -0.99
CA GLU A 110 -0.67 0.62 -1.92
C GLU A 110 0.28 1.81 -2.01
N ALA A 111 0.33 2.43 -3.18
CA ALA A 111 1.04 3.69 -3.38
C ALA A 111 0.06 4.74 -3.89
N LYS A 112 0.10 5.95 -3.32
CA LYS A 112 -0.73 7.08 -3.73
C LYS A 112 0.12 8.30 -4.00
N HIS A 113 -0.08 8.86 -5.19
CA HIS A 113 0.54 10.10 -5.62
C HIS A 113 -0.47 11.25 -5.58
N GLN A 114 -0.16 12.35 -4.88
CA GLN A 114 -1.00 13.55 -4.91
C GLN A 114 -0.17 14.84 -4.79
N GLY A 115 -0.55 15.83 -5.60
CA GLY A 115 0.12 17.13 -5.66
C GLY A 115 1.28 17.14 -6.65
N LYS A 116 1.15 17.94 -7.71
CA LYS A 116 2.13 18.06 -8.79
C LYS A 116 2.90 19.39 -8.74
N ASP A 117 2.85 20.08 -7.60
CA ASP A 117 3.33 21.45 -7.48
C ASP A 117 4.85 21.54 -7.72
N ILE A 118 5.63 20.59 -7.18
CA ILE A 118 7.08 20.50 -7.42
C ILE A 118 7.40 20.40 -8.92
N ASP A 119 6.74 19.49 -9.63
CA ASP A 119 6.91 19.30 -11.08
C ASP A 119 6.48 20.52 -11.89
N ASN A 120 5.37 21.17 -11.51
CA ASN A 120 4.88 22.36 -12.18
C ASN A 120 5.87 23.52 -12.03
N ILE A 121 6.39 23.74 -10.82
CA ILE A 121 7.38 24.78 -10.53
C ILE A 121 8.67 24.51 -11.31
N ARG A 122 9.19 23.28 -11.29
CA ARG A 122 10.39 22.87 -12.07
C ARG A 122 10.22 23.13 -13.57
N LYS A 123 9.00 22.98 -14.10
CA LYS A 123 8.66 23.23 -15.51
C LYS A 123 8.28 24.68 -15.81
N GLY A 124 8.28 25.56 -14.80
CA GLY A 124 7.84 26.96 -14.95
C GLY A 124 6.34 27.11 -15.24
N LYS A 125 5.53 26.08 -14.99
CA LYS A 125 4.10 26.08 -15.27
C LYS A 125 3.34 26.75 -14.13
N LEU A 126 2.54 27.75 -14.46
CA LEU A 126 1.54 28.31 -13.55
C LEU A 126 0.24 27.51 -13.61
N VAL A 127 -0.50 27.52 -12.52
CA VAL A 127 -1.74 26.77 -12.29
C VAL A 127 -2.84 27.70 -11.79
N GLY A 128 -4.01 27.14 -11.44
CA GLY A 128 -5.19 27.89 -11.05
C GLY A 128 -6.09 28.24 -12.24
N LYS A 129 -7.31 28.73 -11.97
CA LYS A 129 -8.32 29.03 -13.01
C LYS A 129 -7.81 30.02 -14.05
N ASN A 130 -6.97 30.96 -13.64
CA ASN A 130 -6.42 32.01 -14.50
C ASN A 130 -4.97 31.72 -14.93
N ASN A 131 -4.40 30.56 -14.58
CA ASN A 131 -2.98 30.21 -14.81
C ASN A 131 -2.00 31.27 -14.25
N ASP A 132 -2.26 31.75 -13.04
CA ASP A 132 -1.55 32.85 -12.38
C ASP A 132 -0.93 32.45 -11.02
N GLN A 133 -1.09 31.19 -10.60
CA GLN A 133 -0.63 30.69 -9.30
C GLN A 133 0.53 29.71 -9.45
N ASP A 134 1.45 29.70 -8.49
CA ASP A 134 2.51 28.67 -8.44
C ASP A 134 2.03 27.34 -7.86
N LEU A 135 1.04 27.39 -6.96
CA LEU A 135 0.55 26.23 -6.20
C LEU A 135 -0.93 25.98 -6.50
N MET A 136 -1.29 24.71 -6.63
CA MET A 136 -2.67 24.26 -6.70
C MET A 136 -3.21 24.01 -5.30
N VAL A 137 -4.45 24.41 -5.04
CA VAL A 137 -5.16 23.99 -3.81
C VAL A 137 -5.38 22.48 -3.87
N ALA A 138 -4.85 21.74 -2.89
CA ALA A 138 -4.91 20.30 -2.87
C ALA A 138 -6.36 19.78 -2.74
N GLY A 139 -6.71 18.77 -3.55
CA GLY A 139 -7.99 18.07 -3.46
C GLY A 139 -8.06 17.11 -2.26
N ASN A 140 -9.10 16.27 -2.24
CA ASN A 140 -9.36 15.30 -1.18
C ASN A 140 -9.44 13.84 -1.67
N ALA A 141 -8.98 13.56 -2.90
CA ALA A 141 -9.08 12.23 -3.49
C ALA A 141 -8.36 11.12 -2.69
N ILE A 142 -7.35 11.51 -1.89
CA ILE A 142 -6.59 10.65 -0.99
C ILE A 142 -7.44 10.00 0.13
N GLU A 143 -8.58 10.60 0.50
CA GLU A 143 -9.48 10.06 1.52
C GLU A 143 -10.03 8.67 1.13
N ARG A 144 -10.03 8.33 -0.17
CA ARG A 144 -10.46 7.02 -0.66
C ARG A 144 -9.59 5.86 -0.16
N SER A 145 -8.36 6.12 0.29
CA SER A 145 -7.46 5.10 0.84
C SER A 145 -8.06 4.40 2.07
N HIS A 146 -8.85 5.11 2.89
CA HIS A 146 -9.53 4.55 4.06
C HIS A 146 -10.41 3.35 3.73
N LYS A 147 -11.04 3.34 2.55
CA LYS A 147 -11.95 2.28 2.15
C LYS A 147 -11.23 0.93 2.03
N ASN A 148 -10.09 0.86 1.33
CA ASN A 148 -9.36 -0.40 1.20
C ASN A 148 -8.72 -0.82 2.53
N ILE A 149 -8.25 0.14 3.34
CA ILE A 149 -7.74 -0.12 4.70
C ILE A 149 -8.82 -0.80 5.56
N ALA A 150 -10.03 -0.24 5.59
CA ALA A 150 -11.15 -0.80 6.35
C ALA A 150 -11.56 -2.20 5.84
N GLU A 151 -11.53 -2.43 4.53
CA GLU A 151 -11.87 -3.72 3.92
C GLU A 151 -10.86 -4.82 4.31
N ILE A 152 -9.55 -4.52 4.29
CA ILE A 152 -8.53 -5.47 4.74
C ILE A 152 -8.58 -5.64 6.27
N ALA A 153 -8.84 -4.57 7.03
CA ALA A 153 -8.98 -4.66 8.49
C ALA A 153 -10.11 -5.62 8.87
N ASN A 154 -11.26 -5.52 8.19
CA ASN A 154 -12.37 -6.45 8.34
C ASN A 154 -12.01 -7.89 7.95
N TYR A 155 -11.31 -8.08 6.83
CA TYR A 155 -10.87 -9.40 6.39
C TYR A 155 -9.93 -10.07 7.40
N MET A 156 -9.06 -9.27 8.03
CA MET A 156 -8.06 -9.69 9.02
C MET A 156 -8.51 -9.45 10.46
N LEU A 157 -9.81 -9.29 10.74
CA LEU A 157 -10.29 -8.95 12.07
C LEU A 157 -9.96 -10.03 13.13
N GLY A 158 -9.79 -11.29 12.69
CA GLY A 158 -9.36 -12.40 13.55
C GLY A 158 -7.84 -12.49 13.74
N GLU A 159 -7.06 -11.62 13.10
CA GLU A 159 -5.60 -11.64 13.16
C GLU A 159 -5.06 -10.68 14.24
N VAL A 160 -3.90 -11.03 14.80
CA VAL A 160 -3.19 -10.21 15.80
C VAL A 160 -2.21 -9.20 15.18
N TYR A 161 -2.28 -9.04 13.87
CA TYR A 161 -1.40 -8.19 13.08
C TYR A 161 -2.16 -7.60 11.87
N PHE A 162 -1.65 -6.49 11.33
CA PHE A 162 -2.26 -5.77 10.22
C PHE A 162 -1.18 -5.21 9.28
N PRO A 163 -0.73 -6.00 8.29
CA PRO A 163 0.43 -5.68 7.46
C PRO A 163 0.06 -4.80 6.25
N TYR A 164 -0.66 -3.71 6.51
CA TYR A 164 -1.08 -2.78 5.47
C TYR A 164 -0.09 -1.63 5.37
N VAL A 165 0.55 -1.49 4.21
CA VAL A 165 1.52 -0.42 3.93
C VAL A 165 0.95 0.55 2.92
N LEU A 166 0.94 1.84 3.26
CA LEU A 166 0.52 2.92 2.37
C LEU A 166 1.71 3.85 2.10
N PHE A 167 2.21 3.84 0.87
CA PHE A 167 3.25 4.75 0.40
C PHE A 167 2.64 6.02 -0.17
N LEU A 168 3.14 7.17 0.27
CA LEU A 168 2.69 8.49 -0.15
C LEU A 168 3.84 9.26 -0.79
N GLU A 169 3.57 9.88 -1.93
CA GLU A 169 4.51 10.77 -2.62
C GLU A 169 3.82 11.96 -3.28
N GLY A 170 4.61 13.02 -3.49
CA GLY A 170 4.16 14.27 -4.06
C GLY A 170 3.99 15.40 -3.05
N SER A 171 3.87 16.60 -3.58
CA SER A 171 3.88 17.87 -2.83
C SER A 171 2.77 18.01 -1.77
N ASN A 172 1.74 17.16 -1.75
CA ASN A 172 0.70 17.22 -0.71
C ASN A 172 1.06 16.42 0.55
N PHE A 173 2.20 15.73 0.58
CA PHE A 173 2.62 14.88 1.70
C PHE A 173 3.98 15.28 2.30
N LEU A 174 4.32 16.57 2.21
CA LEU A 174 5.57 17.08 2.78
C LEU A 174 5.61 16.94 4.31
N THR A 175 6.80 16.68 4.85
CA THR A 175 7.06 16.64 6.31
C THR A 175 8.05 17.71 6.77
N HIS A 176 8.65 18.44 5.84
CA HIS A 176 9.52 19.58 6.08
C HIS A 176 9.42 20.56 4.91
N ASP A 177 9.81 21.81 5.16
CA ASP A 177 9.80 22.84 4.12
C ASP A 177 10.82 22.51 3.02
N ILE A 178 10.43 22.71 1.77
CA ILE A 178 11.31 22.55 0.62
C ILE A 178 11.32 23.82 -0.23
N SER A 179 12.39 24.04 -0.98
CA SER A 179 12.51 25.14 -1.94
C SER A 179 12.77 24.58 -3.33
N VAL A 180 11.98 25.04 -4.29
CA VAL A 180 12.06 24.60 -5.69
C VAL A 180 12.32 25.80 -6.58
N THR A 181 13.39 25.74 -7.35
CA THR A 181 13.78 26.80 -8.29
C THR A 181 13.05 26.63 -9.61
N ARG A 182 12.42 27.71 -10.08
CA ARG A 182 11.79 27.80 -11.40
C ARG A 182 12.83 28.04 -12.49
N PRO A 183 12.51 27.75 -13.77
CA PRO A 183 13.40 28.06 -14.89
C PRO A 183 13.80 29.54 -15.04
N ASP A 184 12.98 30.45 -14.52
CA ASP A 184 13.23 31.91 -14.50
C ASP A 184 14.17 32.35 -13.34
N GLY A 185 14.66 31.41 -12.53
CA GLY A 185 15.54 31.65 -11.40
C GLY A 185 14.81 31.99 -10.09
N ARG A 186 13.49 32.17 -10.12
CA ARG A 186 12.71 32.44 -8.90
C ARG A 186 12.62 31.19 -8.04
N VAL A 187 12.88 31.34 -6.74
CA VAL A 187 12.74 30.26 -5.75
C VAL A 187 11.33 30.30 -5.16
N VAL A 188 10.65 29.15 -5.18
CA VAL A 188 9.35 28.97 -4.54
C VAL A 188 9.52 28.05 -3.35
N THR A 189 9.19 28.53 -2.15
CA THR A 189 9.21 27.74 -0.92
C THR A 189 7.84 27.11 -0.69
N LEU A 190 7.80 25.80 -0.51
CA LEU A 190 6.60 25.05 -0.15
C LEU A 190 6.69 24.75 1.35
N HIS A 191 5.77 25.35 2.11
CA HIS A 191 5.68 25.12 3.54
C HIS A 191 4.87 23.86 3.83
N TYR A 192 5.46 22.91 4.56
CA TYR A 192 4.82 21.61 4.77
C TYR A 192 3.56 21.70 5.64
N ASN A 193 3.48 22.69 6.54
CA ASN A 193 2.43 22.82 7.54
C ASN A 193 1.22 23.66 7.07
N VAL A 194 1.05 23.84 5.76
CA VAL A 194 -0.01 24.68 5.20
C VAL A 194 -1.19 23.83 4.72
N GLY A 195 -2.38 24.13 5.24
CA GLY A 195 -3.62 23.38 4.94
C GLY A 195 -4.13 23.51 3.50
N SER A 196 -3.64 24.45 2.68
CA SER A 196 -3.95 24.47 1.24
C SER A 196 -3.19 23.39 0.45
N LEU A 197 -2.08 22.88 1.01
CA LEU A 197 -1.17 21.93 0.36
C LEU A 197 -1.21 20.56 1.04
N ASN A 198 -0.97 20.50 2.35
CA ASN A 198 -0.74 19.24 3.05
C ASN A 198 -2.03 18.43 3.27
N ARG A 199 -1.98 17.13 3.03
CA ARG A 199 -3.10 16.21 3.17
C ARG A 199 -2.79 14.99 4.04
N LEU A 200 -1.66 14.96 4.76
CA LEU A 200 -1.31 13.86 5.66
C LEU A 200 -2.36 13.63 6.75
N ASP A 201 -2.92 14.70 7.34
CA ASP A 201 -3.98 14.59 8.35
C ASP A 201 -5.28 13.96 7.84
N ARG A 202 -5.45 13.83 6.51
CA ARG A 202 -6.57 13.08 5.93
C ARG A 202 -6.39 11.57 6.07
N LEU A 203 -5.23 11.10 6.50
CA LEU A 203 -4.88 9.68 6.60
C LEU A 203 -4.51 9.23 8.02
N THR A 204 -4.15 10.14 8.92
CA THR A 204 -3.72 9.81 10.30
C THR A 204 -4.78 9.07 11.11
N ALA A 205 -6.06 9.15 10.73
CA ALA A 205 -7.10 8.31 11.32
C ALA A 205 -6.88 6.80 11.06
N SER A 206 -6.23 6.41 9.94
CA SER A 206 -5.96 5.01 9.62
C SER A 206 -4.91 4.35 10.51
N ASN A 207 -4.16 5.14 11.28
CA ASN A 207 -3.16 4.65 12.21
C ASN A 207 -3.31 5.24 13.62
N TYR A 208 -4.49 5.81 13.94
CA TYR A 208 -4.81 6.41 15.24
C TYR A 208 -3.87 7.56 15.67
N GLY A 209 -3.23 8.23 14.71
CA GLY A 209 -2.24 9.27 15.01
C GLY A 209 -0.92 8.72 15.58
N MET A 210 -0.66 7.42 15.43
CA MET A 210 0.66 6.85 15.70
C MET A 210 1.70 7.38 14.70
N PRO A 211 3.00 7.28 15.00
CA PRO A 211 4.06 7.79 14.12
C PRO A 211 3.95 7.25 12.69
N ILE A 212 4.10 8.13 11.70
CA ILE A 212 4.30 7.76 10.29
C ILE A 212 5.73 7.24 10.08
N ASN A 213 6.02 6.71 8.89
CA ASN A 213 7.31 6.11 8.55
C ASN A 213 7.74 5.02 9.53
N THR A 214 6.78 4.28 10.07
CA THR A 214 6.97 3.28 11.12
C THR A 214 6.20 2.02 10.78
N ASN A 215 6.81 0.86 11.06
CA ASN A 215 6.16 -0.43 10.94
C ASN A 215 5.19 -0.62 12.12
N LEU A 216 3.89 -0.56 11.82
CA LEU A 216 2.79 -0.70 12.78
C LEU A 216 2.05 -2.04 12.60
N CYS A 217 2.73 -3.04 12.02
CA CYS A 217 2.13 -4.33 11.67
C CYS A 217 1.60 -5.10 12.89
N GLU A 218 2.25 -5.02 14.05
CA GLU A 218 1.75 -5.67 15.27
C GLU A 218 0.56 -4.89 15.84
N ASN A 219 -0.60 -5.55 15.99
CA ASN A 219 -1.80 -4.89 16.50
C ASN A 219 -1.59 -4.44 17.95
N ARG A 220 -2.08 -3.24 18.27
CA ARG A 220 -2.00 -2.71 19.64
C ARG A 220 -3.28 -3.02 20.39
N TYR A 221 -3.16 -3.45 21.65
CA TYR A 221 -4.31 -3.63 22.54
C TYR A 221 -4.35 -2.49 23.55
N VAL A 222 -5.51 -1.83 23.67
CA VAL A 222 -5.74 -0.73 24.61
C VAL A 222 -6.87 -1.06 25.56
N LEU A 223 -6.79 -0.55 26.78
CA LEU A 223 -7.84 -0.73 27.79
C LEU A 223 -8.69 0.55 27.86
N SER A 224 -10.00 0.41 27.76
CA SER A 224 -10.96 1.49 27.96
C SER A 224 -12.17 0.97 28.72
N ASN A 225 -12.50 1.56 29.88
CA ASN A 225 -13.64 1.15 30.71
C ASN A 225 -13.72 -0.37 30.96
N SER A 226 -12.57 -0.98 31.30
CA SER A 226 -12.42 -2.44 31.51
C SER A 226 -12.64 -3.32 30.27
N GLN A 227 -12.71 -2.72 29.08
CA GLN A 227 -12.77 -3.42 27.80
C GLN A 227 -11.41 -3.35 27.10
N THR A 228 -10.92 -4.50 26.65
CA THR A 228 -9.73 -4.59 25.81
C THR A 228 -10.14 -4.43 24.36
N ILE A 229 -9.57 -3.44 23.67
CA ILE A 229 -9.86 -3.12 22.28
C ILE A 229 -8.58 -3.35 21.47
N MET A 230 -8.71 -4.14 20.39
CA MET A 230 -7.63 -4.34 19.42
C MET A 230 -7.65 -3.20 18.39
N LEU A 231 -6.49 -2.61 18.13
CA LEU A 231 -6.27 -1.55 17.16
C LEU A 231 -5.46 -2.09 15.98
N GLN A 232 -6.05 -2.06 14.79
CA GLN A 232 -5.39 -2.36 13.53
C GLN A 232 -4.94 -1.05 12.89
N ALA A 233 -3.63 -0.76 12.92
CA ALA A 233 -3.06 0.52 12.48
C ALA A 233 -2.31 0.33 11.14
N ALA A 234 -2.72 1.05 10.10
CA ALA A 234 -1.99 1.02 8.83
C ALA A 234 -0.60 1.65 8.99
N SER A 235 0.41 1.05 8.38
CA SER A 235 1.76 1.61 8.34
C SER A 235 1.84 2.62 7.19
N ILE A 236 1.79 3.91 7.54
CA ILE A 236 1.78 5.02 6.57
C ILE A 236 3.21 5.53 6.39
N TYR A 237 3.72 5.44 5.17
CA TYR A 237 5.05 5.93 4.81
C TYR A 237 4.92 7.07 3.81
N THR A 238 5.74 8.11 3.96
CA THR A 238 5.79 9.24 3.05
C THR A 238 7.21 9.67 2.74
N GLN A 239 7.43 10.02 1.48
CA GLN A 239 8.64 10.67 1.02
C GLN A 239 8.50 12.18 1.30
N GLY A 240 9.04 12.60 2.45
CA GLY A 240 8.73 13.88 3.08
C GLY A 240 9.24 15.13 2.36
N ASP A 241 10.14 14.97 1.39
CA ASP A 241 10.62 16.02 0.48
C ASP A 241 9.76 16.13 -0.80
N GLY A 242 8.72 15.28 -0.92
CA GLY A 242 7.80 15.26 -2.05
C GLY A 242 8.37 14.63 -3.33
N GLU A 243 9.57 14.06 -3.27
CA GLU A 243 10.15 13.28 -4.35
C GLU A 243 9.44 11.93 -4.52
N LYS A 244 9.80 11.23 -5.60
CA LYS A 244 9.37 9.86 -5.83
C LYS A 244 10.05 8.89 -4.88
N TRP A 245 9.36 7.80 -4.56
CA TRP A 245 9.97 6.69 -3.85
C TRP A 245 11.05 6.01 -4.69
N LYS A 246 12.12 5.55 -4.04
CA LYS A 246 13.03 4.56 -4.64
C LYS A 246 12.45 3.17 -4.43
N ASP A 247 12.56 2.33 -5.46
CA ASP A 247 12.06 0.95 -5.41
C ASP A 247 12.70 0.14 -4.29
N GLU A 248 13.99 0.30 -4.07
CA GLU A 248 14.71 -0.40 -3.00
C GLU A 248 14.17 -0.03 -1.61
N ASP A 249 13.87 1.25 -1.37
CA ASP A 249 13.33 1.71 -0.08
C ASP A 249 11.92 1.15 0.16
N MET A 250 11.06 1.13 -0.87
CA MET A 250 9.74 0.50 -0.79
C MET A 250 9.85 -1.00 -0.51
N ILE A 251 10.74 -1.71 -1.22
CA ILE A 251 10.97 -3.15 -1.02
C ILE A 251 11.46 -3.43 0.40
N ASN A 252 12.36 -2.61 0.94
CA ASN A 252 12.90 -2.78 2.29
C ASN A 252 11.80 -2.63 3.36
N VAL A 253 10.95 -1.59 3.25
CA VAL A 253 9.79 -1.41 4.12
C VAL A 253 8.83 -2.59 4.04
N MET A 254 8.49 -3.02 2.82
CA MET A 254 7.59 -4.15 2.61
C MET A 254 8.14 -5.47 3.14
N MET A 255 9.44 -5.71 2.97
CA MET A 255 10.13 -6.87 3.57
C MET A 255 10.07 -6.84 5.09
N GLU A 256 10.30 -5.68 5.71
CA GLU A 256 10.25 -5.52 7.17
C GLU A 256 8.85 -5.86 7.71
N VAL A 257 7.80 -5.30 7.10
CA VAL A 257 6.40 -5.55 7.48
C VAL A 257 6.04 -7.03 7.29
N ALA A 258 6.42 -7.63 6.15
CA ALA A 258 6.15 -9.04 5.87
C ALA A 258 6.84 -9.98 6.86
N LYS A 259 8.09 -9.68 7.26
CA LYS A 259 8.81 -10.44 8.29
C LYS A 259 8.14 -10.31 9.65
N THR A 260 7.65 -9.12 10.02
CA THR A 260 6.85 -8.94 11.25
C THR A 260 5.59 -9.81 11.22
N SER A 261 4.88 -9.86 10.09
CA SER A 261 3.72 -10.76 9.92
C SER A 261 4.09 -12.22 10.18
N LEU A 262 5.13 -12.72 9.48
CA LEU A 262 5.60 -14.10 9.62
C LEU A 262 5.99 -14.45 11.06
N LYS A 263 6.65 -13.51 11.76
CA LYS A 263 6.99 -13.66 13.19
C LYS A 263 5.74 -13.83 14.04
N LEU A 264 4.70 -13.01 13.83
CA LEU A 264 3.48 -13.02 14.64
C LEU A 264 2.61 -14.28 14.40
N ILE A 265 2.66 -14.86 13.21
CA ILE A 265 2.00 -16.15 12.90
C ILE A 265 2.92 -17.36 13.04
N GLY A 266 4.13 -17.21 13.59
CA GLY A 266 5.15 -18.26 13.64
C GLY A 266 4.67 -19.57 14.29
N LYS A 267 3.74 -19.49 15.26
CA LYS A 267 3.11 -20.66 15.89
C LYS A 267 2.32 -21.52 14.90
N ASP A 268 1.76 -20.92 13.84
CA ASP A 268 0.95 -21.58 12.82
C ASP A 268 1.79 -21.99 11.60
N LEU A 269 3.10 -21.72 11.62
CA LEU A 269 4.07 -22.07 10.57
C LEU A 269 5.13 -23.07 11.06
N PHE A 270 5.10 -23.43 12.35
CA PHE A 270 6.18 -24.16 13.00
C PHE A 270 6.35 -25.58 12.43
N LYS A 271 5.26 -26.28 12.12
CA LYS A 271 5.34 -27.67 11.61
C LYS A 271 6.05 -27.70 10.26
N GLN A 272 5.76 -26.73 9.38
CA GLN A 272 6.46 -26.58 8.10
C GLN A 272 7.97 -26.33 8.25
N LEU A 273 8.44 -25.80 9.39
CA LEU A 273 9.87 -25.62 9.64
C LEU A 273 10.56 -26.89 10.15
N THR A 274 9.86 -27.69 10.94
CA THR A 274 10.43 -28.86 11.64
C THR A 274 10.25 -30.19 10.92
N GLU A 275 9.23 -30.29 10.08
CA GLU A 275 8.98 -31.44 9.19
C GLU A 275 9.71 -31.27 7.85
#